data_AF-A0A4R4E6R4-F1
#
_entry.id   AF-A0A4R4E6R4-F1
#
_cell.length_a   1.000
_cell.length_b   1.000
_cell.length_c   1.000
_cell.angle_alpha   90.00
_cell.angle_beta   90.00
_cell.angle_gamma   90.00
#
_symmetry.space_group_name_H-M   'P 1'
#
loop_
_entity.id
_entity.type
_entity.pdbx_description
1 polymer ?
#
loop_
_entity_poly.entity_id
_entity_poly.type
_entity_poly.pdbx_seq_one_letter_code
_entity_poly.pdbx_strand_id
1 'polypeptide(L)'
;MNYAVVLFFDESPCGYAVSEDGDRVRFRPAPHPAGFGRPAYPELTARAAGNGWLVEGTEDPSVRHQVGRLLGQRSAPLPHRFSVAP
;
A
#
# COMPACT_ATOMS: atom_id res chain seq x y z
N MET A 1 -1.50 -4.27 -11.93
CA MET A 1 -0.04 -4.27 -11.66
C MET A 1 0.21 -4.97 -10.32
N ASN A 2 1.38 -5.61 -10.14
CA ASN A 2 1.75 -6.26 -8.88
C ASN A 2 3.07 -5.70 -8.37
N TYR A 3 3.15 -5.31 -7.10
CA TYR A 3 4.35 -4.77 -6.47
C TYR A 3 4.32 -5.03 -4.96
N ALA A 4 5.43 -4.80 -4.26
CA ALA A 4 5.51 -4.95 -2.81
C ALA A 4 5.65 -3.60 -2.12
N VAL A 5 5.04 -3.44 -0.94
CA VAL A 5 5.20 -2.27 -0.07
C VAL A 5 5.46 -2.70 1.36
N VAL A 6 5.97 -1.79 2.17
CA VAL A 6 6.04 -1.96 3.63
C VAL A 6 5.09 -0.95 4.26
N LEU A 7 4.20 -1.45 5.12
CA LEU A 7 3.31 -0.65 5.96
C LEU A 7 3.72 -0.82 7.42
N PHE A 8 3.66 0.25 8.19
CA PHE A 8 3.94 0.21 9.63
C PHE A 8 2.63 0.20 10.41
N PHE A 9 2.49 -0.79 11.30
CA PHE A 9 1.41 -0.92 12.29
C PHE A 9 2.04 -0.76 13.67
N ASP A 10 1.70 0.29 14.42
CA ASP A 10 2.31 0.58 15.73
C ASP A 10 3.85 0.41 15.71
N GLU A 11 4.50 1.10 14.76
CA GLU A 11 5.96 1.05 14.51
C GLU A 11 6.52 -0.32 14.04
N SER A 12 5.70 -1.36 13.98
CA SER A 12 6.08 -2.67 13.47
C SER A 12 5.97 -2.71 11.94
N PRO A 13 7.08 -2.92 11.19
CA PRO A 13 7.02 -3.03 9.74
C PRO A 13 6.38 -4.34 9.30
N CYS A 14 5.49 -4.25 8.31
CA CYS A 14 4.86 -5.38 7.65
C CYS A 14 4.99 -5.26 6.13
N GLY A 15 5.51 -6.31 5.50
CA GLY A 15 5.55 -6.41 4.04
C GLY A 15 4.18 -6.82 3.48
N TYR A 16 3.77 -6.16 2.40
CA TYR A 16 2.53 -6.43 1.69
C TYR A 16 2.79 -6.63 0.20
N ALA A 17 2.21 -7.70 -0.35
CA ALA A 17 2.05 -7.87 -1.78
C ALA A 17 0.80 -7.10 -2.23
N VAL A 18 0.98 -6.15 -3.12
CA VAL A 18 -0.07 -5.32 -3.68
C VAL A 18 -0.46 -5.83 -5.06
N SER A 19 -1.75 -6.02 -5.26
CA SER A 19 -2.34 -6.41 -6.55
C SER A 19 -3.52 -5.51 -6.88
N GLU A 20 -3.54 -5.00 -8.11
CA GLU A 20 -4.63 -4.17 -8.61
C GLU A 20 -5.61 -4.96 -9.44
N ASP A 21 -6.89 -4.72 -9.19
CA ASP A 21 -8.03 -5.38 -9.80
C ASP A 21 -9.10 -4.32 -10.08
N GLY A 22 -9.06 -3.72 -11.26
CA GLY A 22 -9.97 -2.64 -11.66
C GLY A 22 -9.84 -1.38 -10.78
N ASP A 23 -10.91 -1.03 -10.07
CA ASP A 23 -10.98 0.10 -9.13
C ASP A 23 -10.44 -0.23 -7.73
N ARG A 24 -10.02 -1.49 -7.50
CA ARG A 24 -9.58 -1.99 -6.21
C ARG A 24 -8.09 -2.27 -6.21
N VAL A 25 -7.44 -1.88 -5.12
CA VAL A 25 -6.05 -2.19 -4.81
C VAL A 25 -6.03 -3.06 -3.57
N ARG A 26 -5.66 -4.33 -3.72
CA ARG A 26 -5.60 -5.29 -2.63
C ARG A 26 -4.18 -5.37 -2.08
N PHE A 27 -4.05 -5.33 -0.77
CA PHE A 27 -2.80 -5.50 -0.04
C PHE A 27 -2.90 -6.79 0.75
N ARG A 28 -2.12 -7.79 0.36
CA ARG A 28 -2.02 -9.08 1.05
C ARG A 28 -0.73 -9.13 1.85
N PRO A 29 -0.76 -9.43 3.16
CA PRO A 29 0.44 -9.56 3.96
C PRO A 29 1.36 -10.62 3.34
N ALA A 30 2.65 -10.29 3.25
CA ALA A 30 3.64 -11.25 2.83
C ALA A 30 3.79 -12.34 3.91
N PRO A 31 3.95 -13.62 3.54
CA PRO A 31 4.21 -14.67 4.51
C PRO A 31 5.49 -14.36 5.29
N HIS A 32 5.44 -14.49 6.61
CA HIS A 32 6.60 -14.24 7.44
C HIS A 32 7.70 -15.28 7.10
N PRO A 33 8.93 -14.85 6.76
CA PRO A 33 9.97 -15.75 6.24
C PRO A 33 10.37 -16.85 7.23
N ALA A 34 10.19 -16.61 8.52
CA ALA A 34 10.52 -17.56 9.58
C ALA A 34 9.36 -18.47 10.01
N GLY A 35 8.20 -18.46 9.34
CA GLY A 35 7.07 -19.34 9.64
C GLY A 35 6.39 -19.13 11.00
N PHE A 36 6.93 -18.25 11.86
CA PHE A 36 6.32 -17.88 13.13
C PHE A 36 5.03 -17.10 12.87
N GLY A 37 3.91 -17.68 13.30
CA GLY A 37 2.59 -17.06 13.32
C GLY A 37 2.54 -15.93 14.35
N ARG A 38 3.16 -14.80 14.03
CA ARG A 38 2.71 -13.50 14.56
C ARG A 38 1.30 -13.23 14.04
N PRO A 39 0.49 -12.39 14.72
CA PRO A 39 -0.87 -12.10 14.26
C PRO A 39 -0.81 -11.74 12.79
N ALA A 40 -1.53 -12.52 11.98
CA ALA A 40 -1.61 -12.28 10.55
C ALA A 40 -2.14 -10.85 10.39
N TYR A 41 -1.27 -9.95 9.93
CA TYR A 41 -1.68 -8.59 9.62
C TYR A 41 -2.90 -8.67 8.69
N PRO A 42 -3.87 -7.76 8.79
CA PRO A 42 -5.08 -7.90 8.01
C PRO A 42 -4.79 -7.69 6.52
N GLU A 43 -5.55 -8.37 5.67
CA GLU A 43 -5.64 -7.97 4.26
C GLU A 43 -6.31 -6.60 4.18
N LEU A 44 -5.75 -5.71 3.37
CA LEU A 44 -6.33 -4.38 3.16
C LEU A 44 -6.86 -4.28 1.73
N THR A 45 -7.96 -3.56 1.56
CA THR A 45 -8.46 -3.21 0.23
C THR A 45 -8.65 -1.71 0.15
N ALA A 46 -8.00 -1.07 -0.80
CA ALA A 46 -8.22 0.34 -1.10
C ALA A 46 -9.05 0.48 -2.37
N ARG A 47 -10.03 1.38 -2.36
CA ARG A 47 -10.81 1.75 -3.55
C ARG A 47 -10.91 3.26 -3.68
N ALA A 48 -11.00 3.76 -4.89
CA ALA A 48 -11.19 5.19 -5.13
C ALA A 48 -12.56 5.63 -4.57
N ALA A 49 -12.58 6.69 -3.77
CA ALA A 49 -13.79 7.24 -3.19
C ALA A 49 -13.74 8.77 -3.21
N GLY A 50 -14.55 9.39 -4.05
CA GLY A 50 -14.67 10.85 -4.17
C GLY A 50 -13.33 11.55 -4.38
N ASN A 51 -12.80 12.14 -3.31
CA ASN A 51 -11.55 12.91 -3.27
C ASN A 51 -10.34 12.15 -2.70
N GLY A 52 -10.43 10.84 -2.51
CA GLY A 52 -9.34 10.05 -1.95
C GLY A 52 -9.50 8.55 -2.13
N TRP A 53 -8.91 7.80 -1.19
CA TRP A 53 -8.94 6.35 -1.16
C TRP A 53 -9.68 5.90 0.10
N LEU A 54 -10.72 5.08 -0.08
CA LEU A 54 -11.34 4.34 1.02
C LEU A 54 -10.52 3.08 1.26
N VAL A 55 -10.01 2.91 2.48
CA VAL A 55 -9.20 1.75 2.88
C VAL A 55 -9.98 0.90 3.86
N GLU A 56 -10.24 -0.34 3.47
CA GLU A 56 -10.97 -1.37 4.22
C GLU A 56 -9.97 -2.41 4.76
N GLY A 57 -10.34 -3.12 5.84
CA GLY A 57 -9.49 -4.12 6.49
C GLY A 57 -8.61 -3.60 7.62
N THR A 58 -8.64 -2.30 7.91
CA THR A 58 -7.95 -1.70 9.06
C THR A 58 -8.76 -0.58 9.69
N GLU A 59 -8.71 -0.49 11.03
CA GLU A 59 -9.23 0.63 11.81
C GLU A 59 -8.13 1.64 12.19
N ASP A 60 -6.86 1.29 11.96
CA ASP A 60 -5.71 2.14 12.28
C ASP A 60 -5.62 3.32 11.29
N PRO A 61 -5.79 4.58 11.76
CA PRO A 61 -5.69 5.76 10.90
C PRO A 61 -4.29 5.95 10.30
N SER A 62 -3.23 5.48 10.96
CA SER A 62 -1.85 5.56 10.48
C SER A 62 -1.65 4.71 9.23
N VAL A 63 -2.24 3.51 9.20
CA VAL A 63 -2.21 2.62 8.04
C VAL A 63 -3.00 3.22 6.89
N ARG A 64 -4.19 3.80 7.17
CA ARG A 64 -4.99 4.49 6.15
C ARG A 64 -4.24 5.66 5.52
N HIS A 65 -3.53 6.45 6.34
CA HIS A 65 -2.72 7.56 5.85
C HIS A 65 -1.54 7.09 4.99
N GLN A 66 -0.84 6.03 5.39
CA GLN A 66 0.24 5.42 4.60
C GLN A 66 -0.26 4.91 3.25
N VAL A 67 -1.37 4.15 3.24
CA VAL A 67 -1.99 3.64 1.99
C VAL A 67 -2.43 4.79 1.10
N GLY A 68 -3.12 5.80 1.65
CA GLY A 68 -3.56 6.98 0.91
C GLY A 68 -2.40 7.74 0.28
N ARG A 69 -1.27 7.89 1.00
CA ARG A 69 -0.06 8.53 0.48
C ARG A 69 0.59 7.69 -0.63
N LEU A 70 0.73 6.38 -0.44
CA LEU A 70 1.30 5.46 -1.43
C LEU A 70 0.51 5.52 -2.76
N LEU A 71 -0.82 5.50 -2.68
CA LEU A 71 -1.68 5.54 -3.85
C LEU A 71 -1.80 6.96 -4.44
N GLY A 72 -1.78 8.00 -3.61
CA GLY A 72 -1.78 9.40 -4.06
C GLY A 72 -0.50 9.80 -4.79
N GLN A 73 0.66 9.30 -4.35
CA GLN A 73 1.94 9.53 -5.03
C GLN A 73 1.99 8.85 -6.41
N ARG A 74 1.22 7.77 -6.63
CA ARG A 74 1.10 7.13 -7.94
C ARG A 74 0.28 7.96 -8.94
N SER A 75 -0.64 8.78 -8.47
CA SER A 75 -1.42 9.69 -9.32
C SER A 75 -0.67 10.96 -9.70
N ALA A 76 0.48 11.24 -9.08
CA ALA A 76 1.38 12.28 -9.55
C ALA A 76 2.12 11.76 -10.81
N PRO A 77 1.99 12.40 -11.98
CA PRO A 77 2.84 12.07 -13.11
C PRO A 77 4.28 12.29 -12.66
N LEU A 78 5.05 11.21 -12.56
CA LEU A 78 6.50 11.30 -12.42
C LEU A 78 6.98 12.24 -13.56
N PRO A 79 7.77 13.30 -13.27
CA PRO A 79 8.37 14.07 -14.34
C PRO A 79 9.33 13.14 -15.09
N HIS A 80 8.84 12.57 -16.20
CA HIS A 80 9.67 11.94 -17.20
C HIS A 80 10.54 13.04 -17.82
N ARG A 81 11.73 13.25 -17.24
CA ARG A 81 12.99 13.69 -17.86
C ARG A 81 13.86 14.36 -16.80
N PHE A 82 14.85 13.62 -16.28
CA PHE A 82 16.14 14.24 -16.04
C PHE A 82 16.83 14.35 -17.40
N SER A 83 16.73 15.52 -18.02
CA SER A 83 17.60 15.89 -19.15
C SER A 83 18.95 16.28 -18.56
N VAL A 84 19.94 15.41 -18.68
CA VAL A 84 21.35 15.77 -18.48
C VAL A 84 22.01 15.76 -19.85
N ALA A 85 22.16 16.97 -20.42
CA ALA A 85 23.12 17.34 -21.44
C ALA A 85 23.21 18.88 -21.48
N PRO A 86 24.38 19.47 -21.79
CA PRO A 86 25.62 18.86 -22.28
C PRO A 86 26.70 18.62 -21.21
#